data_AF-A0A316UQM7-F1
#
_entry.id   AF-A0A316UQM7-F1
#
_cell.length_a   1.000
_cell.length_b   1.000
_cell.length_c   1.000
_cell.angle_alpha   90.00
_cell.angle_beta   90.00
_cell.angle_gamma   90.00
#
_symmetry.space_group_name_H-M   'P 1'
#
loop_
_entity.id
_entity.type
_entity.pdbx_description
1 polymer ?
#
loop_
_entity_poly.entity_id
_entity_poly.type
_entity_poly.pdbx_seq_one_letter_code
_entity_poly.pdbx_strand_id
1 'polypeptide(L)'
;MAARQMRATASTLRATAKAGPSSRRLAAPSSRRSFHASPARKDAAHSSGGHGSEEYAPETFATPFWRNIFLFTLGGFGLYRFSLLGAETHSTRQPGGDDLEHEEGNDDKRPFLTRYIENYTTSSDTWKQNQERHLELSKQAAERKLFLQDAEMAPVRRMRYIQTFQQASPHLNKVGDQVDLSDLEIRKANE
;
A
#
# COMPACT_ATOMS: atom_id res chain seq x y z
N MET A 1 37.11 -6.10 55.46
CA MET A 1 37.85 -6.78 54.38
C MET A 1 37.19 -6.39 53.06
N ALA A 2 37.58 -5.29 52.41
CA ALA A 2 38.80 -5.08 51.62
C ALA A 2 38.74 -5.75 50.22
N ALA A 3 38.30 -4.98 49.22
CA ALA A 3 38.71 -5.08 47.81
C ALA A 3 38.49 -3.66 47.22
N ARG A 4 39.48 -2.76 47.22
CA ARG A 4 40.76 -2.74 46.48
C ARG A 4 40.55 -2.50 44.97
N GLN A 5 40.72 -1.22 44.60
CA GLN A 5 41.44 -0.71 43.41
C GLN A 5 40.84 -1.02 42.03
N MET A 6 41.10 -0.31 40.94
CA MET A 6 41.76 0.97 40.65
C MET A 6 41.34 1.35 39.20
N ARG A 7 41.31 2.66 38.97
CA ARG A 7 41.46 3.40 37.70
C ARG A 7 42.10 2.66 36.51
N ALA A 8 41.57 2.94 35.31
CA ALA A 8 42.30 2.95 34.03
C ALA A 8 41.61 4.00 33.12
N THR A 9 42.19 5.20 32.93
CA THR A 9 43.16 5.66 31.90
C THR A 9 42.50 6.25 30.64
N ALA A 10 42.88 7.49 30.39
CA ALA A 10 42.47 8.38 29.30
C ALA A 10 43.13 8.06 27.95
N SER A 11 42.96 8.99 26.99
CA SER A 11 43.67 9.17 25.71
C SER A 11 43.11 8.43 24.48
N THR A 12 43.09 8.97 23.26
CA THR A 12 43.42 10.30 22.72
C THR A 12 42.79 10.41 21.31
N LEU A 13 42.44 11.63 20.95
CA LEU A 13 42.03 12.15 19.64
C LEU A 13 42.82 11.61 18.44
N ARG A 14 42.16 11.47 17.28
CA ARG A 14 42.86 11.51 15.99
C ARG A 14 42.05 12.28 14.95
N ALA A 15 42.33 13.58 14.86
CA ALA A 15 42.00 14.40 13.71
C ALA A 15 43.14 14.27 12.69
N THR A 16 42.81 13.95 11.44
CA THR A 16 43.75 14.04 10.32
C THR A 16 43.14 14.95 9.26
N ALA A 17 43.64 16.18 9.24
CA ALA A 17 43.55 17.07 8.10
C ALA A 17 44.40 16.51 6.95
N LYS A 18 43.92 16.62 5.70
CA LYS A 18 44.79 16.59 4.53
C LYS A 18 44.33 17.59 3.49
N ALA A 19 45.26 18.49 3.19
CA ALA A 19 45.17 19.59 2.24
C ALA A 19 44.96 19.13 0.80
N GLY A 20 44.34 20.00 0.00
CA GLY A 20 44.14 19.83 -1.44
C GLY A 20 45.39 20.09 -2.28
N PRO A 21 45.24 19.99 -3.61
CA PRO A 21 45.84 21.01 -4.47
C PRO A 21 44.93 21.51 -5.60
N SER A 22 44.98 22.84 -5.77
CA SER A 22 45.22 23.58 -7.02
C SER A 22 44.42 23.24 -8.29
N SER A 23 43.53 24.18 -8.62
CA SER A 23 43.40 24.85 -9.92
C SER A 23 43.64 24.05 -11.21
N ARG A 24 42.55 23.75 -11.91
CA ARG A 24 42.53 23.58 -13.36
C ARG A 24 41.40 24.43 -13.96
N ARG A 25 41.75 25.63 -14.43
CA ARG A 25 40.97 26.35 -15.45
C ARG A 25 41.35 25.76 -16.80
N LEU A 26 40.37 25.52 -17.68
CA LEU A 26 40.44 25.84 -19.12
C LEU A 26 39.09 25.54 -19.80
N ALA A 27 38.73 26.45 -20.69
CA ALA A 27 37.80 26.36 -21.82
C ALA A 27 36.28 26.27 -21.54
N ALA A 28 35.63 27.41 -21.79
CA ALA A 28 34.23 27.48 -22.17
C ALA A 28 34.02 26.97 -23.60
N PRO A 29 32.88 26.32 -23.88
CA PRO A 29 32.18 26.49 -25.14
C PRO A 29 30.95 27.39 -24.97
N SER A 30 30.90 28.38 -25.85
CA SER A 30 29.77 29.25 -26.10
C SER A 30 28.57 28.48 -26.65
N SER A 31 27.38 28.96 -26.26
CA SER A 31 26.11 28.99 -27.00
C SER A 31 24.93 28.59 -26.11
N ARG A 32 24.53 29.52 -25.24
CA ARG A 32 23.19 29.53 -24.68
C ARG A 32 22.26 30.06 -25.77
N ARG A 33 21.47 29.19 -26.40
CA ARG A 33 20.24 29.65 -27.06
C ARG A 33 19.27 30.05 -25.95
N SER A 34 19.30 31.33 -25.59
CA SER A 34 18.25 31.96 -24.81
C SER A 34 17.01 32.05 -25.69
N PHE A 35 15.98 31.28 -25.37
CA PHE A 35 14.64 31.59 -25.87
C PHE A 35 14.22 32.91 -25.23
N HIS A 36 14.19 33.95 -26.05
CA HIS A 36 13.64 35.25 -25.70
C HIS A 36 12.13 35.10 -25.46
N ALA A 37 11.70 35.10 -24.20
CA ALA A 37 10.35 35.48 -23.84
C ALA A 37 10.39 36.96 -23.46
N SER A 38 9.93 37.83 -24.38
CA SER A 38 9.72 39.23 -24.06
C SER A 38 8.70 39.34 -22.93
N PRO A 39 9.01 40.00 -21.79
CA PRO A 39 7.96 40.43 -20.88
C PRO A 39 7.16 41.54 -21.56
N ALA A 40 5.85 41.36 -21.65
CA ALA A 40 4.94 42.43 -22.07
C ALA A 40 5.09 43.62 -21.11
N ARG A 41 5.26 44.82 -21.69
CA ARG A 41 5.40 46.07 -20.96
C ARG A 41 4.14 46.34 -20.14
N LYS A 42 4.34 46.82 -18.93
CA LYS A 42 3.29 47.28 -18.02
C LYS A 42 3.13 48.78 -18.27
N ASP A 43 2.32 49.15 -19.25
CA ASP A 43 1.94 50.55 -19.47
C ASP A 43 0.73 50.88 -18.59
N ALA A 44 0.91 51.90 -17.77
CA ALA A 44 -0.12 52.44 -16.90
C ALA A 44 -0.91 53.54 -17.62
N ALA A 45 -2.20 53.64 -17.23
CA ALA A 45 -3.21 54.65 -17.52
C ALA A 45 -4.01 54.50 -18.83
N HIS A 46 -5.31 54.19 -18.70
CA HIS A 46 -6.40 55.17 -18.84
C HIS A 46 -7.73 54.60 -18.31
N SER A 47 -8.47 55.44 -17.58
CA SER A 47 -9.80 55.19 -17.04
C SER A 47 -10.89 55.29 -18.10
N SER A 48 -11.81 54.32 -18.17
CA SER A 48 -13.24 54.57 -18.42
C SER A 48 -14.05 53.30 -18.13
N GLY A 49 -15.20 53.46 -17.47
CA GLY A 49 -16.05 52.37 -17.01
C GLY A 49 -16.85 51.67 -18.12
N GLY A 50 -17.16 50.39 -17.89
CA GLY A 50 -18.08 49.57 -18.67
C GLY A 50 -18.25 48.20 -18.01
N HIS A 51 -19.50 47.77 -17.83
CA HIS A 51 -19.88 46.50 -17.22
C HIS A 51 -19.47 45.28 -18.08
N GLY A 52 -18.83 44.28 -17.45
CA GLY A 52 -19.01 42.85 -17.73
C GLY A 52 -18.43 42.24 -19.02
N SER A 53 -17.13 41.88 -18.99
CA SER A 53 -16.60 40.74 -19.74
C SER A 53 -15.28 40.29 -19.10
N GLU A 54 -15.30 39.22 -18.32
CA GLU A 54 -14.07 38.58 -17.85
C GLU A 54 -13.36 37.95 -19.05
N GLU A 55 -12.36 38.66 -19.58
CA GLU A 55 -11.51 38.18 -20.66
C GLU A 55 -10.53 37.15 -20.07
N TYR A 56 -10.92 35.87 -20.12
CA TYR A 56 -10.08 34.77 -19.68
C TYR A 56 -8.85 34.69 -20.60
N ALA A 57 -7.66 34.79 -20.01
CA ALA A 57 -6.42 34.54 -20.75
C ALA A 57 -6.47 33.12 -21.34
N PRO A 58 -6.07 32.92 -22.61
CA PRO A 58 -6.13 31.61 -23.25
C PRO A 58 -5.28 30.62 -22.44
N GLU A 59 -5.95 29.65 -21.80
CA GLU A 59 -5.29 28.65 -20.97
C GLU A 59 -4.51 27.68 -21.86
N THR A 60 -3.23 27.97 -22.05
CA THR A 60 -2.30 27.05 -22.72
C THR A 60 -1.69 26.09 -21.70
N PHE A 61 -1.19 24.94 -22.16
CA PHE A 61 -0.45 23.98 -21.34
C PHE A 61 0.86 24.55 -20.73
N ALA A 62 1.23 25.78 -21.10
CA ALA A 62 2.36 26.52 -20.55
C ALA A 62 1.99 27.40 -19.34
N THR A 63 0.72 27.41 -18.91
CA THR A 63 0.31 28.14 -17.70
C THR A 63 1.01 27.59 -16.46
N PRO A 64 1.20 28.42 -15.40
CA PRO A 64 1.90 28.01 -14.18
C PRO A 64 1.30 26.77 -13.51
N PHE A 65 -0.02 26.59 -13.62
CA PHE A 65 -0.73 25.42 -13.10
C PHE A 65 -0.26 24.12 -13.76
N TRP A 66 -0.32 24.03 -15.09
CA TRP A 66 0.11 22.86 -15.84
C TRP A 66 1.61 22.60 -15.72
N ARG A 67 2.44 23.66 -15.74
CA ARG A 67 3.88 23.53 -15.52
C ARG A 67 4.20 22.88 -14.17
N ASN A 68 3.53 23.31 -13.11
CA ASN A 68 3.74 22.74 -11.79
C ASN A 68 3.29 21.28 -11.75
N ILE A 69 2.15 20.93 -12.36
CA ILE A 69 1.68 19.53 -12.46
C ILE A 69 2.69 18.64 -13.18
N PHE A 70 3.27 19.08 -14.30
CA PHE A 70 4.30 18.32 -15.01
C PHE A 70 5.58 18.18 -14.19
N LEU A 71 5.98 19.22 -13.45
CA LEU A 71 7.15 19.16 -12.58
C LEU A 71 6.93 18.23 -11.38
N PHE A 72 5.74 18.23 -10.77
CA PHE A 72 5.41 17.32 -9.67
C PHE A 72 5.29 15.88 -10.14
N THR A 73 4.69 15.63 -11.31
CA THR A 73 4.58 14.27 -11.87
C THR A 73 5.94 13.74 -12.31
N LEU A 74 6.76 14.53 -13.01
CA LEU A 74 8.11 14.13 -13.42
C LEU A 74 9.06 14.00 -12.23
N GLY A 75 8.99 14.93 -11.27
CA GLY A 75 9.77 14.88 -10.04
C GLY A 75 9.38 13.69 -9.15
N GLY A 76 8.09 13.43 -9.00
CA GLY A 76 7.56 12.26 -8.31
C GLY A 76 7.96 10.94 -8.98
N PHE A 77 7.91 10.87 -10.32
CA PHE A 77 8.38 9.71 -11.07
C PHE A 77 9.89 9.52 -10.98
N GLY A 78 10.66 10.60 -11.02
CA GLY A 78 12.11 10.59 -10.83
C GLY A 78 12.50 10.11 -9.44
N LEU A 79 11.82 10.60 -8.40
CA LEU A 79 11.99 10.13 -7.02
C LEU A 79 11.57 8.68 -6.87
N TYR A 80 10.43 8.26 -7.44
CA TYR A 80 9.99 6.86 -7.44
C TYR A 80 11.03 5.94 -8.12
N ARG A 81 11.55 6.33 -9.29
CA ARG A 81 12.59 5.58 -9.99
C ARG A 81 13.91 5.56 -9.22
N PHE A 82 14.30 6.68 -8.61
CA PHE A 82 15.49 6.77 -7.78
C PHE A 82 15.37 5.93 -6.50
N SER A 83 14.20 5.91 -5.87
CA SER A 83 13.87 5.01 -4.77
C SER A 83 13.92 3.55 -5.20
N LEU A 84 13.51 3.23 -6.43
CA LEU A 84 13.62 1.88 -6.99
C LEU A 84 15.08 1.45 -7.24
N LEU A 85 15.90 2.36 -7.78
CA LEU A 85 17.33 2.11 -8.06
C LEU A 85 18.19 2.07 -6.78
N GLY A 86 17.77 2.75 -5.72
CA GLY A 86 18.37 2.64 -4.38
C GLY A 86 17.82 1.48 -3.54
N ALA A 87 16.83 0.74 -4.04
CA ALA A 87 16.18 -0.37 -3.35
C ALA A 87 16.66 -1.76 -3.80
N GLU A 88 17.91 -1.85 -4.27
CA GLU A 88 18.63 -3.11 -4.49
C GLU A 88 18.96 -3.83 -3.17
N THR A 89 18.04 -3.91 -2.20
CA THR A 89 18.18 -4.74 -0.99
C THR A 89 16.83 -5.04 -0.33
N HIS A 90 15.79 -5.51 -1.07
CA HIS A 90 14.75 -6.47 -0.58
C HIS A 90 13.52 -6.53 -1.50
N SER A 91 13.70 -6.97 -2.74
CA SER A 91 12.57 -7.51 -3.52
C SER A 91 12.31 -8.96 -3.10
N THR A 92 11.62 -9.17 -1.98
CA THR A 92 10.93 -10.45 -1.74
C THR A 92 9.45 -10.25 -2.03
N ARG A 93 9.12 -10.21 -3.32
CA ARG A 93 7.84 -10.76 -3.80
C ARG A 93 8.17 -12.13 -4.39
N GLN A 94 8.26 -13.13 -3.53
CA GLN A 94 8.36 -14.53 -3.94
C GLN A 94 6.98 -15.15 -3.68
N PRO A 95 6.19 -15.45 -4.71
CA PRO A 95 4.96 -16.21 -4.54
C PRO A 95 5.37 -17.68 -4.35
N GLY A 96 5.32 -18.17 -3.11
CA GLY A 96 5.40 -19.61 -2.81
C GLY A 96 6.80 -20.18 -2.52
N GLY A 97 7.66 -19.46 -1.81
CA GLY A 97 8.92 -20.00 -1.28
C GLY A 97 8.92 -19.99 0.25
N ASP A 98 9.13 -21.16 0.85
CA ASP A 98 9.12 -21.49 2.27
C ASP A 98 10.39 -20.98 3.02
N ASP A 99 10.99 -19.88 2.55
CA ASP A 99 12.31 -19.39 2.98
C ASP A 99 12.23 -17.98 3.61
N LEU A 100 11.17 -17.72 4.39
CA LEU A 100 11.07 -16.52 5.25
C LEU A 100 11.71 -16.79 6.61
N GLU A 101 12.98 -17.21 6.61
CA GLU A 101 13.81 -16.98 7.78
C GLU A 101 14.08 -15.48 7.86
N HIS A 102 13.30 -14.78 8.69
CA HIS A 102 13.66 -13.47 9.18
C HIS A 102 15.05 -13.61 9.83
N GLU A 103 16.13 -13.20 9.14
CA GLU A 103 17.45 -13.06 9.76
C GLU A 103 17.28 -12.16 11.00
N GLU A 104 17.25 -12.79 12.18
CA GLU A 104 16.79 -12.25 13.46
C GLU A 104 17.79 -11.25 14.09
N GLY A 105 18.72 -10.71 13.30
CA GLY A 105 19.85 -9.95 13.82
C GLY A 105 20.34 -8.82 12.95
N ASN A 106 19.60 -8.41 11.92
CA ASN A 106 20.05 -7.31 11.06
C ASN A 106 18.97 -6.27 10.75
N ASP A 107 18.43 -5.67 11.81
CA ASP A 107 17.57 -4.48 11.75
C ASP A 107 18.26 -3.32 11.00
N ASP A 108 19.59 -3.36 10.95
CA ASP A 108 20.43 -2.41 10.21
C ASP A 108 20.44 -2.56 8.70
N LYS A 109 19.77 -3.58 8.13
CA LYS A 109 19.59 -3.71 6.67
C LYS A 109 18.23 -3.22 6.17
N ARG A 110 17.24 -2.99 7.05
CA ARG A 110 15.89 -2.55 6.65
C ARG A 110 15.91 -1.09 6.17
N PRO A 111 15.07 -0.68 5.22
CA PRO A 111 14.99 0.72 4.80
C PRO A 111 14.50 1.60 5.96
N PHE A 112 14.90 2.87 5.98
CA PHE A 112 14.60 3.81 7.07
C PHE A 112 13.10 3.89 7.41
N LEU A 113 12.23 3.92 6.39
CA LEU A 113 10.78 4.00 6.60
C LEU A 113 10.25 2.77 7.32
N THR A 114 10.70 1.57 6.94
CA THR A 114 10.28 0.32 7.58
C THR A 114 10.74 0.27 9.03
N ARG A 115 11.99 0.65 9.34
CA ARG A 115 12.46 0.75 10.74
C ARG A 115 11.64 1.75 11.56
N TYR A 116 11.31 2.89 10.95
CA TYR A 116 10.48 3.90 11.60
C TYR A 116 9.10 3.34 11.94
N ILE A 117 8.46 2.65 11.00
CA ILE A 117 7.16 2.01 11.22
C ILE A 117 7.27 0.94 12.31
N GLU A 118 8.29 0.08 12.25
CA GLU A 118 8.50 -1.02 13.20
C GLU A 118 8.59 -0.53 14.65
N ASN A 119 9.26 0.60 14.89
CA ASN A 119 9.37 1.20 16.23
C ASN A 119 8.02 1.59 16.85
N TYR A 120 6.99 1.83 16.04
CA TYR A 120 5.64 2.19 16.51
C TYR A 120 4.62 1.06 16.38
N THR A 121 5.01 -0.08 15.81
CA THR A 121 4.14 -1.24 15.67
C THR A 121 4.50 -2.33 16.67
N THR A 122 3.54 -3.20 16.95
CA THR A 122 3.75 -4.41 17.74
C THR A 122 4.81 -5.30 17.10
N SER A 123 5.77 -5.80 17.90
CA SER A 123 6.87 -6.63 17.41
C SER A 123 6.35 -7.92 16.75
N SER A 124 7.06 -8.40 15.73
CA SER A 124 6.71 -9.64 15.01
C SER A 124 6.68 -10.86 15.93
N ASP A 125 7.51 -10.87 16.98
CA ASP A 125 7.58 -11.96 17.96
C ASP A 125 6.26 -12.14 18.73
N THR A 126 5.68 -11.04 19.22
CA THR A 126 4.37 -11.11 19.91
C THR A 126 3.24 -11.57 19.00
N TRP A 127 3.32 -11.24 17.70
CA TRP A 127 2.38 -11.77 16.71
C TRP A 127 2.56 -13.28 16.51
N LYS A 128 3.80 -13.77 16.40
CA LYS A 128 4.08 -15.22 16.33
C LYS A 128 3.51 -15.94 17.55
N GLN A 129 3.79 -15.44 18.75
CA GLN A 129 3.27 -16.02 19.99
C GLN A 129 1.73 -16.06 20.03
N ASN A 130 1.06 -15.00 19.58
CA ASN A 130 -0.41 -14.96 19.51
C ASN A 130 -0.97 -15.96 18.48
N GLN A 131 -0.30 -16.09 17.33
CA GLN A 131 -0.68 -17.05 16.29
C GLN A 131 -0.47 -18.49 16.75
N GLU A 132 0.64 -18.78 17.43
CA GLU A 132 0.90 -20.09 18.05
C GLU A 132 -0.16 -20.42 19.09
N ARG A 133 -0.51 -19.46 19.95
CA ARG A 133 -1.59 -19.62 20.93
C ARG A 133 -2.93 -19.93 20.25
N HIS A 134 -3.25 -19.23 19.15
CA HIS A 134 -4.49 -19.49 18.40
C HIS A 134 -4.47 -20.87 17.73
N LEU A 135 -3.32 -21.30 17.18
CA LEU A 135 -3.13 -22.64 16.64
C LEU A 135 -3.37 -23.69 17.73
N GLU A 136 -2.80 -23.51 18.91
CA GLU A 136 -3.01 -24.40 20.05
C GLU A 136 -4.48 -24.50 20.45
N LEU A 137 -5.18 -23.36 20.59
CA LEU A 137 -6.60 -23.34 20.91
C LEU A 137 -7.46 -24.03 19.84
N SER A 138 -7.12 -23.84 18.56
CA SER A 138 -7.81 -24.51 17.46
C SER A 138 -7.60 -26.02 17.47
N LYS A 139 -6.39 -26.48 17.81
CA LYS A 139 -6.06 -27.89 17.98
C LYS A 139 -6.85 -28.50 19.14
N GLN A 140 -6.87 -27.84 20.30
CA GLN A 140 -7.65 -28.28 21.46
C GLN A 140 -9.15 -28.35 21.14
N ALA A 141 -9.69 -27.38 20.39
CA ALA A 141 -11.08 -27.40 19.97
C ALA A 141 -11.39 -28.57 19.01
N ALA A 142 -10.48 -28.86 18.07
CA ALA A 142 -10.60 -29.99 17.15
C ALA A 142 -10.54 -31.34 17.89
N GLU A 143 -9.61 -31.48 18.84
CA GLU A 143 -9.49 -32.67 19.69
C GLU A 143 -10.76 -32.88 20.51
N ARG A 144 -11.29 -31.84 21.17
CA ARG A 144 -12.56 -31.91 21.91
C ARG A 144 -13.72 -32.32 21.01
N LYS A 145 -13.78 -31.78 19.79
CA LYS A 145 -14.82 -32.15 18.82
C LYS A 145 -14.70 -33.62 18.43
N LEU A 146 -13.48 -34.13 18.20
CA LEU A 146 -13.26 -35.54 17.88
C LEU A 146 -13.69 -36.45 19.04
N PHE A 147 -13.31 -36.12 20.28
CA PHE A 147 -13.74 -36.89 21.46
C PHE A 147 -15.25 -36.91 21.64
N LEU A 148 -15.94 -35.81 21.34
CA LEU A 148 -17.40 -35.75 21.44
C LEU A 148 -18.08 -36.47 20.27
N GLN A 149 -17.54 -36.38 19.06
CA GLN A 149 -18.09 -37.09 17.89
C GLN A 149 -18.03 -38.61 18.04
N ASP A 150 -16.94 -39.14 18.59
CA ASP A 150 -16.84 -40.58 18.89
C ASP A 150 -17.83 -41.02 19.99
N ALA A 151 -18.23 -40.10 20.86
CA ALA A 151 -19.16 -40.36 21.97
C ALA A 151 -20.64 -40.09 21.62
N GLU A 152 -20.94 -39.41 20.51
CA GLU A 152 -22.31 -39.08 20.13
C GLU A 152 -22.96 -40.19 19.30
N MET A 153 -24.15 -40.63 19.72
CA MET A 153 -24.99 -41.52 18.91
C MET A 153 -25.48 -40.78 17.66
N ALA A 154 -25.41 -41.42 16.49
CA ALA A 154 -25.82 -40.83 15.21
C ALA A 154 -27.22 -40.17 15.32
N PRO A 155 -27.40 -38.93 14.81
CA PRO A 155 -28.63 -38.17 15.00
C PRO A 155 -29.82 -38.87 14.31
N VAL A 156 -30.66 -39.53 15.11
CA VAL A 156 -31.86 -40.20 14.61
C VAL A 156 -32.94 -39.16 14.32
N ARG A 157 -33.09 -38.78 13.05
CA ARG A 157 -34.18 -37.90 12.61
C ARG A 157 -35.51 -38.66 12.65
N ARG A 158 -36.25 -38.51 13.74
CA ARG A 158 -37.61 -39.07 13.88
C ARG A 158 -38.57 -38.23 13.04
N MET A 159 -38.93 -38.72 11.86
CA MET A 159 -39.95 -38.07 11.03
C MET A 159 -41.31 -38.18 11.73
N ARG A 160 -41.84 -37.06 12.24
CA ARG A 160 -43.20 -37.00 12.82
C ARG A 160 -44.28 -37.32 11.77
N TYR A 161 -44.03 -36.93 10.53
CA TYR A 161 -44.92 -37.17 9.40
C TYR A 161 -44.21 -38.01 8.34
N ILE A 162 -44.42 -39.32 8.37
CA ILE A 162 -43.84 -40.25 7.38
C ILE A 162 -44.42 -39.95 5.98
N GLN A 163 -45.65 -39.41 5.93
CA GLN A 163 -46.35 -39.05 4.70
C GLN A 163 -45.63 -37.96 3.89
N THR A 164 -44.80 -37.12 4.51
CA THR A 164 -44.04 -36.08 3.79
C THR A 164 -43.03 -36.68 2.81
N PHE A 165 -42.56 -37.91 3.05
CA PHE A 165 -41.70 -38.64 2.10
C PHE A 165 -42.42 -38.90 0.77
N GLN A 166 -43.74 -39.12 0.80
CA GLN A 166 -44.53 -39.37 -0.41
C GLN A 166 -44.98 -38.08 -1.11
N GLN A 167 -45.02 -36.95 -0.40
CA GLN A 167 -45.41 -35.65 -0.95
C GLN A 167 -44.26 -34.94 -1.69
N ALA A 168 -43.02 -35.39 -1.53
CA ALA A 168 -41.90 -34.83 -2.26
C ALA A 168 -42.08 -35.13 -3.76
N SER A 169 -42.11 -34.07 -4.58
CA SER A 169 -42.08 -34.23 -6.03
C SER A 169 -40.81 -34.99 -6.41
N PRO A 170 -40.89 -36.08 -7.20
CA PRO A 170 -39.72 -36.82 -7.67
C PRO A 170 -38.70 -35.95 -8.41
N HIS A 171 -39.14 -34.82 -8.95
CA HIS A 171 -38.32 -33.89 -9.73
C HIS A 171 -37.81 -32.70 -8.91
N LEU A 172 -38.04 -32.67 -7.58
CA LEU A 172 -37.68 -31.56 -6.70
C LEU A 172 -38.27 -30.20 -7.13
N ASN A 173 -39.36 -30.22 -7.91
CA ASN A 173 -40.04 -29.00 -8.31
C ASN A 173 -40.59 -28.33 -7.05
N LYS A 174 -40.19 -27.07 -6.83
CA LYS A 174 -40.73 -26.27 -5.74
C LYS A 174 -42.21 -26.02 -6.00
N VAL A 175 -43.02 -26.06 -4.95
CA VAL A 175 -44.43 -25.68 -5.06
C VAL A 175 -44.48 -24.22 -5.54
N GLY A 176 -45.14 -23.98 -6.68
CA GLY A 176 -45.26 -22.66 -7.29
C GLY A 176 -44.21 -22.30 -8.36
N ASP A 177 -43.28 -23.19 -8.69
CA ASP A 177 -42.27 -22.93 -9.76
C ASP A 177 -42.87 -22.98 -11.17
N GLN A 178 -43.94 -23.77 -11.34
CA GLN A 178 -44.69 -23.85 -12.60
C GLN A 178 -45.93 -22.96 -12.49
N VAL A 179 -45.81 -21.73 -12.98
CA VAL A 179 -46.95 -20.82 -13.17
C VAL A 179 -47.40 -20.94 -14.63
N ASP A 180 -48.68 -21.25 -14.84
CA ASP A 180 -49.27 -21.24 -16.16
C ASP A 180 -49.47 -19.78 -16.62
N LEU A 181 -48.77 -19.41 -17.69
CA LEU A 181 -48.83 -18.06 -18.29
C LEU A 181 -49.57 -18.07 -19.64
N SER A 182 -50.28 -19.15 -19.98
CA SER A 182 -50.98 -19.28 -21.26
C SER A 182 -52.05 -18.20 -21.49
N ASP A 183 -52.59 -17.61 -20.42
CA ASP A 183 -53.62 -16.56 -20.46
C ASP A 183 -53.05 -15.12 -20.29
N LEU A 184 -51.73 -14.93 -20.46
CA LEU A 184 -51.12 -13.61 -20.25
C LEU A 184 -51.24 -12.71 -21.50
N GLU A 185 -52.20 -11.79 -21.51
CA GLU A 185 -52.30 -10.74 -22.54
C GLU A 185 -51.36 -9.55 -22.26
N ILE A 186 -50.30 -9.38 -23.06
CA ILE A 186 -49.37 -8.24 -22.95
C ILE A 186 -49.84 -7.09 -23.84
N ARG A 187 -50.19 -5.94 -23.24
CA ARG A 187 -50.46 -4.70 -23.97
C ARG A 187 -49.15 -3.97 -24.26
N LYS A 188 -48.81 -3.78 -25.54
CA LYS A 188 -47.67 -2.96 -25.96
C LYS A 188 -48.08 -1.48 -25.92
N ALA A 189 -47.25 -0.64 -25.31
CA ALA A 189 -47.39 0.81 -25.39
C ALA A 189 -46.88 1.28 -26.76
N ASN A 190 -47.62 2.19 -27.40
CA ASN A 190 -47.31 2.71 -28.74
C ASN A 190 -46.00 3.53 -28.71
N GLU A 191 -45.07 3.17 -29.59
CA GLU A 191 -43.81 3.85 -29.87
C GLU A 191 -44.01 5.02 -30.84
#